data_AF-A0A423GJ92-F1
#
_entry.id   AF-A0A423GJ92-F1
#
_cell.length_a   1.000
_cell.length_b   1.000
_cell.length_c   1.000
_cell.angle_alpha   90.00
_cell.angle_beta   90.00
_cell.angle_gamma   90.00
#
_symmetry.space_group_name_H-M   'P 1'
#
loop_
_entity.id
_entity.type
_entity.pdbx_description
1 polymer ?
#
loop_
_entity_poly.entity_id
_entity_poly.type
_entity_poly.pdbx_seq_one_letter_code
_entity_poly.pdbx_strand_id
1 'polypeptide(L)'
;MGLNQTRTRSPRSRRPWVWGLLLVCLGSLPVHAFDVLLTGVEDSPGVQAFTRALAEQRPKDTVRFARLADLPAPSRLPDATRLILLDLPSLDWRLQDNQGPATLVLRISRLQANQRLGNALPLHLSLLWSDPPLSRQLRLIQALLPQVRQVGVLYGMNSEFLLKELHHAAHRLGLEIVAERWDNTNDSRPLQALLKNSDVLLGLDDPDVYNPKTAKNLLLSSYGRQLALIGPNAGFVKAGSLASTYSDQSDWLAILDNLLDRPPASWPRTLYPQRFKVLSNPQVARSLGIEQIDPTAVATQLAEGENRP
;
A
#
# COMPACT_ATOMS: atom_id res chain seq x y z
N MET A 1 -32.06 84.34 48.37
CA MET A 1 -32.08 84.60 49.82
C MET A 1 -31.61 83.32 50.51
N GLY A 2 -30.45 83.34 51.18
CA GLY A 2 -29.79 82.20 51.86
C GLY A 2 -28.87 81.36 50.94
N LEU A 3 -27.61 81.74 50.71
CA LEU A 3 -26.38 81.35 51.44
C LEU A 3 -26.05 79.85 51.39
N ASN A 4 -25.04 79.47 50.58
CA ASN A 4 -23.80 78.90 51.12
C ASN A 4 -22.67 78.84 50.07
N GLN A 5 -21.59 79.57 50.36
CA GLN A 5 -20.27 79.42 49.76
C GLN A 5 -19.43 78.51 50.66
N THR A 6 -18.57 77.66 50.10
CA THR A 6 -17.19 77.38 50.57
C THR A 6 -16.48 76.54 49.50
N ARG A 7 -15.61 77.14 48.69
CA ARG A 7 -14.12 77.20 48.79
C ARG A 7 -13.37 75.85 48.74
N THR A 8 -12.80 75.61 47.56
CA THR A 8 -11.38 75.28 47.27
C THR A 8 -10.61 74.34 48.21
N ARG A 9 -10.08 73.25 47.66
CA ARG A 9 -8.63 72.88 47.72
C ARG A 9 -8.35 71.62 46.88
N SER A 10 -7.47 71.77 45.88
CA SER A 10 -6.57 70.69 45.44
C SER A 10 -5.24 70.85 46.20
N PRO A 11 -4.48 69.76 46.44
CA PRO A 11 -3.29 69.58 45.59
C PRO A 11 -2.82 68.12 45.36
N ARG A 12 -2.23 67.94 44.17
CA ARG A 12 -1.05 67.11 43.81
C ARG A 12 -0.74 65.81 44.58
N SER A 13 -0.75 64.70 43.85
CA SER A 13 0.24 63.61 43.94
C SER A 13 0.40 62.93 42.56
N ARG A 14 1.55 63.11 41.91
CA ARG A 14 2.66 62.14 41.70
C ARG A 14 2.34 60.95 40.77
N ARG A 15 2.73 61.09 39.48
CA ARG A 15 3.46 60.16 38.57
C ARG A 15 2.88 58.73 38.31
N PRO A 16 3.38 57.93 37.34
CA PRO A 16 4.17 58.19 36.12
C PRO A 16 3.64 57.45 34.84
N TRP A 17 4.33 57.69 33.72
CA TRP A 17 4.52 56.81 32.55
C TRP A 17 3.90 55.41 32.55
N VAL A 18 3.18 55.08 31.47
CA VAL A 18 3.09 53.72 30.94
C VAL A 18 3.49 53.75 29.47
N TRP A 19 4.77 53.43 29.24
CA TRP A 19 5.28 52.92 27.97
C TRP A 19 5.22 51.39 28.03
N GLY A 20 4.69 50.78 26.95
CA GLY A 20 5.14 49.47 26.47
C GLY A 20 4.50 48.24 27.09
N LEU A 21 3.63 47.58 26.32
CA LEU A 21 3.67 46.13 26.07
C LEU A 21 2.70 45.78 24.94
N LEU A 22 3.17 45.97 23.71
CA LEU A 22 2.62 45.27 22.55
C LEU A 22 3.04 43.80 22.67
N LEU A 23 2.16 43.00 23.27
CA LEU A 23 2.27 41.55 23.30
C LEU A 23 2.16 41.04 21.87
N VAL A 24 3.31 40.71 21.28
CA VAL A 24 3.39 39.90 20.05
C VAL A 24 2.95 38.49 20.45
N CYS A 25 1.66 38.21 20.31
CA CYS A 25 1.14 36.85 20.27
C CYS A 25 1.64 36.20 18.97
N LEU A 26 2.86 35.66 19.00
CA LEU A 26 3.29 34.62 18.07
C LEU A 26 2.33 33.46 18.26
N GLY A 27 1.33 33.35 17.39
CA GLY A 27 0.41 32.24 17.35
C GLY A 27 1.18 30.94 17.17
N SER A 28 1.39 30.22 18.27
CA SER A 28 1.73 28.81 18.22
C SER A 28 0.56 28.11 17.53
N LEU A 29 0.71 27.78 16.24
CA LEU A 29 -0.18 26.83 15.58
C LEU A 29 -0.26 25.60 16.50
N PRO A 30 -1.47 25.10 16.83
CA PRO A 30 -1.59 23.91 17.66
C PRO A 30 -0.85 22.79 16.93
N VAL A 31 0.24 22.30 17.55
CA VAL A 31 0.88 21.06 17.13
C VAL A 31 -0.11 19.96 17.51
N HIS A 32 -0.97 19.59 16.57
CA HIS A 32 -1.88 18.47 16.77
C HIS A 32 -1.05 17.18 16.76
N ALA A 33 -0.92 16.58 17.94
CA ALA A 33 -0.43 15.23 18.10
C ALA A 33 -1.58 14.26 17.81
N PHE A 34 -1.44 13.42 16.80
CA PHE A 34 -2.40 12.34 16.54
C PHE A 34 -2.07 11.11 17.37
N ASP A 35 -3.09 10.38 17.84
CA ASP A 35 -2.93 9.01 18.36
C ASP A 35 -2.97 8.05 17.17
N VAL A 36 -1.83 7.44 16.84
CA VAL A 36 -1.68 6.47 15.77
C VAL A 36 -1.54 5.08 16.39
N LEU A 37 -2.57 4.27 16.23
CA LEU A 37 -2.64 2.93 16.79
C LEU A 37 -2.42 1.88 15.69
N LEU A 38 -1.35 1.10 15.82
CA LEU A 38 -1.10 -0.07 14.99
C LEU A 38 -1.61 -1.31 15.73
N THR A 39 -2.27 -2.21 15.00
CA THR A 39 -2.78 -3.46 15.58
C THR A 39 -2.53 -4.66 14.68
N GLY A 40 -2.28 -5.80 15.32
CA GLY A 40 -2.13 -7.11 14.73
C GLY A 40 -2.16 -8.19 15.80
N VAL A 41 -2.21 -9.45 15.39
CA VAL A 41 -2.25 -10.61 16.30
C VAL A 41 -0.94 -10.73 17.07
N GLU A 42 0.19 -10.54 16.39
CA GLU A 42 1.52 -10.77 16.93
C GLU A 42 2.36 -9.50 17.02
N ASP A 43 3.00 -9.31 18.17
CA ASP A 43 4.05 -8.31 18.36
C ASP A 43 5.41 -8.86 17.92
N SER A 44 5.54 -9.18 16.63
CA SER A 44 6.77 -9.74 16.08
C SER A 44 7.91 -8.69 16.04
N PRO A 45 9.19 -9.10 15.99
CA PRO A 45 10.31 -8.15 15.85
C PRO A 45 10.17 -7.21 14.64
N GLY A 46 9.56 -7.68 13.55
CA GLY A 46 9.28 -6.85 12.37
C GLY A 46 8.22 -5.78 12.64
N VAL A 47 7.16 -6.12 13.39
CA VAL A 47 6.12 -5.16 13.80
C VAL A 47 6.68 -4.13 14.77
N GLN A 48 7.51 -4.54 15.73
CA GLN A 48 8.19 -3.64 16.66
C GLN A 48 9.12 -2.67 15.93
N ALA A 49 9.93 -3.18 14.99
CA ALA A 49 10.83 -2.37 14.18
C ALA A 49 10.06 -1.37 13.29
N PHE A 50 8.95 -1.81 12.68
CA PHE A 50 8.11 -0.95 11.86
C PHE A 50 7.43 0.15 12.69
N THR A 51 6.85 -0.21 13.84
CA THR A 51 6.21 0.74 14.77
C THR A 51 7.20 1.78 15.26
N ARG A 52 8.41 1.35 15.64
CA ARG A 52 9.48 2.26 16.07
C ARG A 52 9.89 3.21 14.95
N ALA A 53 10.11 2.70 13.74
CA ALA A 53 10.49 3.53 12.59
C ALA A 53 9.41 4.56 12.24
N LEU A 54 8.12 4.21 12.36
CA LEU A 54 7.03 5.16 12.17
C LEU A 54 7.00 6.22 13.29
N ALA A 55 7.23 5.82 14.55
CA ALA A 55 7.32 6.75 15.67
C ALA A 55 8.48 7.74 15.51
N GLU A 56 9.65 7.27 15.04
CA GLU A 56 10.83 8.10 14.76
C GLU A 56 10.57 9.12 13.64
N GLN A 57 9.79 8.76 12.61
CA GLN A 57 9.38 9.68 11.54
C GLN A 57 8.33 10.69 12.00
N ARG A 58 7.56 10.37 13.03
CA ARG A 58 6.43 11.17 13.51
C ARG A 58 6.57 11.55 14.99
N PRO A 59 7.61 12.31 15.38
CA PRO A 59 7.90 12.62 16.79
C PRO A 59 6.84 13.50 17.48
N LYS A 60 5.89 14.05 16.71
CA LYS A 60 4.76 14.84 17.22
C LYS A 60 3.56 13.98 17.56
N ASP A 61 3.46 12.78 16.99
CA ASP A 61 2.33 11.87 17.16
C ASP A 61 2.64 10.83 18.23
N THR A 62 1.59 10.33 18.89
CA THR A 62 1.70 9.16 19.76
C THR A 62 1.51 7.92 18.91
N VAL A 63 2.62 7.31 18.50
CA VAL A 63 2.60 6.06 17.73
C VAL A 63 2.78 4.87 18.67
N ARG A 64 1.83 3.95 18.67
CA ARG A 64 1.86 2.76 19.54
C ARG A 64 1.31 1.52 18.85
N PHE A 65 1.81 0.37 19.26
CA PHE A 65 1.25 -0.92 18.89
C PHE A 65 0.43 -1.50 20.05
N ALA A 66 -0.69 -2.14 19.74
CA ALA A 66 -1.42 -2.99 20.68
C ALA A 66 -1.77 -4.31 20.00
N ARG A 67 -1.67 -5.42 20.74
CA ARG A 67 -2.11 -6.71 20.22
C ARG A 67 -3.62 -6.70 20.07
N LEU A 68 -4.10 -7.34 19.02
CA LEU A 68 -5.53 -7.44 18.73
C LEU A 68 -6.33 -8.01 19.91
N ALA A 69 -5.77 -8.99 20.60
CA ALA A 69 -6.41 -9.64 21.77
C ALA A 69 -6.63 -8.69 22.96
N ASP A 70 -5.87 -7.58 23.02
CA ASP A 70 -5.94 -6.61 24.11
C ASP A 70 -6.85 -5.41 23.75
N LEU A 71 -7.38 -5.35 22.52
CA LEU A 71 -8.23 -4.25 22.07
C LEU A 71 -9.70 -4.45 22.45
N PRO A 72 -10.43 -3.35 22.77
CA PRO A 72 -11.87 -3.41 22.94
C PRO A 72 -12.58 -3.57 21.59
N ALA A 73 -13.93 -3.58 21.58
CA ALA A 73 -14.68 -3.49 20.34
C ALA A 73 -14.35 -2.18 19.57
N PRO A 74 -14.41 -2.16 18.22
CA PRO A 74 -14.03 -0.98 17.43
C PRO A 74 -14.76 0.31 17.83
N SER A 75 -16.06 0.26 18.14
CA SER A 75 -16.86 1.41 18.62
C SER A 75 -16.38 2.05 19.92
N ARG A 76 -15.57 1.34 20.72
CA ARG A 76 -15.04 1.85 21.99
C ARG A 76 -13.71 2.56 21.82
N LEU A 77 -13.10 2.51 20.64
CA LEU A 77 -11.92 3.30 20.33
C LEU A 77 -12.31 4.75 20.06
N PRO A 78 -11.49 5.75 20.46
CA PRO A 78 -11.76 7.14 20.14
C PRO A 78 -11.81 7.39 18.63
N ASP A 79 -12.79 8.14 18.15
CA ASP A 79 -12.94 8.46 16.73
C ASP A 79 -11.75 9.23 16.15
N ALA A 80 -11.01 9.96 17.00
CA ALA A 80 -9.82 10.71 16.63
C ALA A 80 -8.57 9.83 16.45
N THR A 81 -8.59 8.57 16.91
CA THR A 81 -7.48 7.64 16.71
C THR A 81 -7.34 7.32 15.22
N ARG A 82 -6.10 7.34 14.71
CA ARG A 82 -5.78 6.87 13.36
C ARG A 82 -5.36 5.42 13.46
N LEU A 83 -6.25 4.51 13.06
CA LEU A 83 -6.06 3.08 13.21
C LEU A 83 -5.36 2.49 11.98
N ILE A 84 -4.33 1.67 12.19
CA ILE A 84 -3.60 0.95 11.14
C ILE A 84 -3.65 -0.55 11.44
N LEU A 85 -4.23 -1.32 10.52
CA LEU A 85 -4.31 -2.77 10.61
C LEU A 85 -3.12 -3.39 9.89
N LEU A 86 -2.40 -4.30 10.55
CA LEU A 86 -1.20 -4.93 10.01
C LEU A 86 -1.43 -6.33 9.46
N ASP A 87 -2.62 -6.89 9.67
CA ASP A 87 -2.96 -8.26 9.27
C ASP A 87 -4.45 -8.46 9.00
N LEU A 88 -4.80 -9.66 8.52
CA LEU A 88 -6.17 -10.01 8.19
C LEU A 88 -7.08 -10.21 9.41
N PRO A 89 -6.65 -10.84 10.52
CA PRO A 89 -7.51 -10.97 11.69
C PRO A 89 -7.92 -9.61 12.29
N SER A 90 -7.04 -8.61 12.24
CA SER A 90 -7.40 -7.25 12.65
C SER A 90 -8.40 -6.58 11.70
N LEU A 91 -8.36 -6.88 10.39
CA LEU A 91 -9.44 -6.50 9.47
C LEU A 91 -10.76 -7.20 9.82
N ASP A 92 -10.72 -8.51 10.07
CA ASP A 92 -11.90 -9.28 10.45
C ASP A 92 -12.54 -8.73 11.74
N TRP A 93 -11.73 -8.34 12.73
CA TRP A 93 -12.20 -7.63 13.93
C TRP A 93 -12.77 -6.24 13.60
N ARG A 94 -12.13 -5.44 12.74
CA ARG A 94 -12.63 -4.11 12.37
C ARG A 94 -13.97 -4.18 11.65
N LEU A 95 -14.24 -5.25 10.90
CA LEU A 95 -15.50 -5.45 10.16
C LEU A 95 -16.68 -5.92 11.02
N GLN A 96 -16.45 -6.30 12.28
CA GLN A 96 -17.52 -6.71 13.20
C GLN A 96 -18.39 -5.53 13.66
N ASP A 97 -17.91 -4.29 13.51
CA ASP A 97 -18.58 -3.08 13.99
C ASP A 97 -18.40 -1.95 12.98
N ASN A 98 -19.51 -1.36 12.52
CA ASN A 98 -19.45 -0.26 11.55
C ASN A 98 -19.02 1.09 12.16
N GLN A 99 -19.01 1.20 13.49
CA GLN A 99 -18.55 2.37 14.22
C GLN A 99 -17.06 2.29 14.55
N GLY A 100 -16.52 3.37 15.14
CA GLY A 100 -15.11 3.48 15.49
C GLY A 100 -14.28 4.25 14.46
N PRO A 101 -12.97 4.37 14.70
CA PRO A 101 -12.11 5.27 13.94
C PRO A 101 -12.00 4.90 12.47
N ALA A 102 -11.57 5.88 11.68
CA ALA A 102 -11.11 5.66 10.33
C ALA A 102 -9.82 4.83 10.33
N THR A 103 -9.72 3.93 9.35
CA THR A 103 -8.74 2.85 9.40
C THR A 103 -7.98 2.71 8.08
N LEU A 104 -6.65 2.64 8.17
CA LEU A 104 -5.76 2.22 7.09
C LEU A 104 -5.54 0.71 7.21
N VAL A 105 -5.86 -0.05 6.16
CA VAL A 105 -5.56 -1.48 6.09
C VAL A 105 -4.26 -1.64 5.32
N LEU A 106 -3.17 -1.93 6.02
CA LEU A 106 -1.83 -1.92 5.45
C LEU A 106 -1.51 -3.26 4.78
N ARG A 107 -0.96 -3.22 3.56
CA ARG A 107 -0.40 -4.40 2.85
C ARG A 107 -1.38 -5.56 2.70
N ILE A 108 -2.64 -5.25 2.40
CA ILE A 108 -3.64 -6.25 2.05
C ILE A 108 -3.56 -6.59 0.56
N SER A 109 -3.68 -7.86 0.18
CA SER A 109 -3.73 -8.22 -1.24
C SER A 109 -5.12 -7.97 -1.84
N ARG A 110 -5.19 -7.78 -3.17
CA ARG A 110 -6.46 -7.62 -3.89
C ARG A 110 -7.36 -8.83 -3.67
N LEU A 111 -6.77 -10.02 -3.64
CA LEU A 111 -7.48 -11.27 -3.39
C LEU A 111 -8.10 -11.31 -1.98
N GLN A 112 -7.28 -10.99 -0.97
CA GLN A 112 -7.70 -11.00 0.43
C GLN A 112 -8.82 -9.99 0.70
N ALA A 113 -8.74 -8.80 0.09
CA ALA A 113 -9.79 -7.79 0.20
C ALA A 113 -11.07 -8.24 -0.52
N ASN A 114 -10.97 -8.79 -1.73
CA ASN A 114 -12.14 -9.29 -2.47
C ASN A 114 -12.87 -10.40 -1.69
N GLN A 115 -12.14 -11.33 -1.07
CA GLN A 115 -12.72 -12.40 -0.26
C GLN A 115 -13.48 -11.90 0.97
N ARG A 116 -13.02 -10.79 1.60
CA ARG A 116 -13.62 -10.25 2.83
C ARG A 116 -14.71 -9.21 2.57
N LEU A 117 -14.52 -8.39 1.55
CA LEU A 117 -15.33 -7.19 1.31
C LEU A 117 -16.19 -7.32 0.05
N GLY A 118 -15.84 -8.22 -0.87
CA GLY A 118 -16.44 -8.29 -2.21
C GLY A 118 -16.43 -6.92 -2.88
N ASN A 119 -17.61 -6.46 -3.31
CA ASN A 119 -17.80 -5.14 -3.92
C ASN A 119 -18.10 -4.02 -2.90
N ALA A 120 -18.24 -4.35 -1.61
CA ALA A 120 -18.68 -3.43 -0.57
C ALA A 120 -17.51 -3.00 0.32
N LEU A 121 -16.84 -1.93 -0.07
CA LEU A 121 -15.79 -1.31 0.76
C LEU A 121 -16.43 -0.29 1.73
N PRO A 122 -16.37 -0.46 3.06
CA PRO A 122 -16.84 0.55 4.01
C PRO A 122 -16.13 1.90 3.84
N LEU A 123 -16.87 3.00 4.04
CA LEU A 123 -16.35 4.36 3.81
C LEU A 123 -15.21 4.76 4.76
N HIS A 124 -15.16 4.14 5.94
CA HIS A 124 -14.14 4.40 6.96
C HIS A 124 -12.85 3.57 6.74
N LEU A 125 -12.79 2.73 5.71
CA LEU A 125 -11.60 1.95 5.36
C LEU A 125 -10.89 2.54 4.14
N SER A 126 -9.57 2.63 4.26
CA SER A 126 -8.65 2.89 3.15
C SER A 126 -7.73 1.69 3.00
N LEU A 127 -7.82 0.99 1.87
CA LEU A 127 -7.03 -0.22 1.60
C LEU A 127 -5.71 0.11 0.92
N LEU A 128 -4.60 -0.35 1.48
CA LEU A 128 -3.27 -0.16 0.91
C LEU A 128 -2.76 -1.49 0.34
N TRP A 129 -2.68 -1.58 -0.98
CA TRP A 129 -2.47 -2.84 -1.70
C TRP A 129 -1.04 -3.36 -1.59
N SER A 130 -0.87 -4.62 -1.18
CA SER A 130 0.44 -5.28 -1.21
C SER A 130 0.86 -5.74 -2.59
N ASP A 131 -0.11 -6.03 -3.47
CA ASP A 131 0.16 -6.53 -4.81
C ASP A 131 0.84 -5.45 -5.64
N PRO A 132 1.75 -5.83 -6.53
CA PRO A 132 2.11 -4.98 -7.64
C PRO A 132 0.88 -4.67 -8.52
N PRO A 133 0.69 -3.42 -8.98
CA PRO A 133 -0.37 -3.13 -9.93
C PRO A 133 -0.21 -3.95 -11.22
N LEU A 134 -1.31 -4.50 -11.75
CA LEU A 134 -1.28 -5.30 -12.97
C LEU A 134 -0.77 -4.48 -14.16
N SER A 135 -1.18 -3.21 -14.26
CA SER A 135 -0.68 -2.28 -15.28
C SER A 135 0.84 -2.08 -15.19
N ARG A 136 1.40 -2.00 -13.98
CA ARG A 136 2.84 -1.87 -13.75
C ARG A 136 3.59 -3.13 -14.19
N GLN A 137 3.05 -4.30 -13.88
CA GLN A 137 3.64 -5.58 -14.30
C GLN A 137 3.60 -5.78 -15.82
N LEU A 138 2.52 -5.36 -16.49
CA LEU A 138 2.45 -5.37 -17.96
C LEU A 138 3.45 -4.38 -18.59
N ARG A 139 3.64 -3.20 -17.98
CA ARG A 139 4.70 -2.27 -18.41
C ARG A 139 6.10 -2.85 -18.17
N LEU A 140 6.30 -3.59 -17.07
CA LEU A 140 7.56 -4.31 -16.81
C LEU A 140 7.82 -5.36 -17.89
N ILE A 141 6.79 -6.11 -18.32
CA ILE A 141 6.89 -7.03 -19.46
C ILE A 141 7.39 -6.29 -20.71
N GLN A 142 6.73 -5.20 -21.08
CA GLN A 142 7.11 -4.40 -22.26
C GLN A 142 8.53 -3.81 -22.16
N ALA A 143 8.95 -3.38 -20.97
CA ALA A 143 10.29 -2.84 -20.76
C ALA A 143 11.39 -3.90 -20.89
N LEU A 144 11.13 -5.14 -20.43
CA LEU A 144 12.11 -6.23 -20.45
C LEU A 144 12.07 -7.06 -21.73
N LEU A 145 10.91 -7.16 -22.37
CA LEU A 145 10.60 -8.05 -23.50
C LEU A 145 9.73 -7.31 -24.53
N PRO A 146 10.25 -6.29 -25.21
CA PRO A 146 9.48 -5.40 -26.09
C PRO A 146 8.81 -6.10 -27.28
N GLN A 147 9.27 -7.30 -27.65
CA GLN A 147 8.71 -8.12 -28.72
C GLN A 147 7.46 -8.91 -28.34
N VAL A 148 7.15 -9.03 -27.04
CA VAL A 148 6.03 -9.81 -26.53
C VAL A 148 4.70 -9.20 -26.96
N ARG A 149 3.76 -10.05 -27.37
CA ARG A 149 2.37 -9.67 -27.67
C ARG A 149 1.37 -10.45 -26.84
N GLN A 150 1.61 -11.73 -26.60
CA GLN A 150 0.71 -12.62 -25.88
C GLN A 150 1.21 -12.87 -24.45
N VAL A 151 0.46 -12.38 -23.46
CA VAL A 151 0.75 -12.56 -22.03
C VAL A 151 -0.14 -13.66 -21.46
N GLY A 152 0.48 -14.78 -21.10
CA GLY A 152 -0.19 -15.91 -20.49
C GLY A 152 -0.41 -15.70 -18.99
N VAL A 153 -1.63 -15.96 -18.51
CA VAL A 153 -1.98 -15.87 -17.09
C VAL A 153 -2.76 -17.10 -16.64
N LEU A 154 -2.23 -17.79 -15.63
CA LEU A 154 -3.00 -18.77 -14.86
C LEU A 154 -3.73 -18.07 -13.73
N TYR A 155 -5.01 -18.43 -13.56
CA TYR A 155 -5.86 -17.90 -12.51
C TYR A 155 -6.75 -18.99 -11.92
N GLY A 156 -7.16 -18.83 -10.66
CA GLY A 156 -8.13 -19.68 -9.99
C GLY A 156 -9.47 -18.97 -9.83
N MET A 157 -10.46 -19.67 -9.27
CA MET A 157 -11.77 -19.11 -8.91
C MET A 157 -11.67 -17.76 -8.20
N ASN A 158 -10.75 -17.65 -7.23
CA ASN A 158 -10.66 -16.47 -6.38
C ASN A 158 -10.04 -15.26 -7.10
N SER A 159 -9.18 -15.47 -8.10
CA SER A 159 -8.48 -14.39 -8.83
C SER A 159 -9.14 -14.01 -10.15
N GLU A 160 -10.20 -14.71 -10.58
CA GLU A 160 -10.93 -14.45 -11.83
C GLU A 160 -11.39 -13.00 -11.99
N PHE A 161 -11.78 -12.34 -10.89
CA PHE A 161 -12.22 -10.93 -10.91
C PHE A 161 -11.12 -9.96 -11.39
N LEU A 162 -9.84 -10.32 -11.28
CA LEU A 162 -8.71 -9.50 -11.72
C LEU A 162 -8.58 -9.47 -13.25
N LEU A 163 -9.13 -10.47 -13.95
CA LEU A 163 -9.01 -10.57 -15.41
C LEU A 163 -9.59 -9.35 -16.11
N LYS A 164 -10.72 -8.80 -15.64
CA LYS A 164 -11.32 -7.61 -16.26
C LYS A 164 -10.37 -6.41 -16.24
N GLU A 165 -9.74 -6.16 -15.09
CA GLU A 165 -8.76 -5.07 -14.94
C GLU A 165 -7.50 -5.34 -15.77
N LEU A 166 -7.04 -6.59 -15.77
CA LEU A 166 -5.86 -7.02 -16.53
C LEU A 166 -6.05 -6.82 -18.04
N HIS A 167 -7.17 -7.29 -18.61
CA HIS A 167 -7.48 -7.11 -20.04
C HIS A 167 -7.55 -5.63 -20.41
N HIS A 168 -8.17 -4.81 -19.56
CA HIS A 168 -8.25 -3.36 -19.80
C HIS A 168 -6.87 -2.70 -19.78
N ALA A 169 -5.98 -3.12 -18.87
CA ALA A 169 -4.60 -2.62 -18.82
C ALA A 169 -3.76 -3.11 -20.01
N ALA A 170 -3.92 -4.36 -20.42
CA ALA A 170 -3.20 -4.96 -21.55
C ALA A 170 -3.57 -4.30 -22.88
N HIS A 171 -4.85 -4.04 -23.10
CA HIS A 171 -5.34 -3.37 -24.31
C HIS A 171 -4.67 -2.01 -24.54
N ARG A 172 -4.45 -1.21 -23.47
CA ARG A 172 -3.75 0.09 -23.57
C ARG A 172 -2.29 -0.03 -24.00
N LEU A 173 -1.69 -1.21 -23.83
CA LEU A 173 -0.31 -1.51 -24.18
C LEU A 173 -0.19 -2.34 -25.47
N GLY A 174 -1.31 -2.61 -26.16
CA GLY A 174 -1.31 -3.47 -27.35
C GLY A 174 -0.96 -4.94 -27.05
N LEU A 175 -1.19 -5.38 -25.81
CA LEU A 175 -0.96 -6.76 -25.37
C LEU A 175 -2.27 -7.55 -25.40
N GLU A 176 -2.19 -8.82 -25.77
CA GLU A 176 -3.27 -9.79 -25.68
C GLU A 176 -3.09 -10.66 -24.42
N ILE A 177 -4.16 -10.86 -23.66
CA ILE A 177 -4.15 -11.75 -22.50
C ILE A 177 -4.66 -13.13 -22.93
N VAL A 178 -3.83 -14.14 -22.69
CA VAL A 178 -4.24 -15.55 -22.79
C VAL A 178 -4.45 -16.04 -21.36
N ALA A 179 -5.71 -16.22 -20.96
CA ALA A 179 -6.06 -16.60 -19.60
C ALA A 179 -6.51 -18.05 -19.55
N GLU A 180 -5.89 -18.85 -18.69
CA GLU A 180 -6.23 -20.26 -18.48
C GLU A 180 -6.59 -20.49 -17.01
N ARG A 181 -7.78 -21.04 -16.79
CA ARG A 181 -8.28 -21.32 -15.44
C ARG A 181 -7.64 -22.60 -14.90
N TRP A 182 -7.11 -22.57 -13.69
CA TRP A 182 -6.32 -23.66 -13.12
C TRP A 182 -6.69 -24.01 -11.68
N ASP A 183 -7.96 -24.37 -11.46
CA ASP A 183 -8.47 -24.73 -10.13
C ASP A 183 -7.90 -26.07 -9.58
N ASN A 184 -7.52 -26.99 -10.47
CA ASN A 184 -6.86 -28.25 -10.10
C ASN A 184 -5.39 -28.22 -10.53
N THR A 185 -4.50 -27.85 -9.61
CA THR A 185 -3.06 -27.68 -9.89
C THR A 185 -2.33 -28.99 -10.22
N ASN A 186 -2.98 -30.15 -10.09
CA ASN A 186 -2.44 -31.44 -10.53
C ASN A 186 -2.70 -31.69 -12.03
N ASP A 187 -3.68 -31.00 -12.62
CA ASP A 187 -3.97 -31.09 -14.04
C ASP A 187 -3.02 -30.20 -14.83
N SER A 188 -2.08 -30.79 -15.58
CA SER A 188 -1.13 -29.98 -16.35
C SER A 188 -1.70 -29.35 -17.62
N ARG A 189 -2.93 -29.71 -18.05
CA ARG A 189 -3.50 -29.26 -19.33
C ARG A 189 -3.61 -27.73 -19.45
N PRO A 190 -4.12 -26.98 -18.45
CA PRO A 190 -4.21 -25.52 -18.55
C PRO A 190 -2.84 -24.86 -18.68
N LEU A 191 -1.85 -25.31 -17.90
CA LEU A 191 -0.47 -24.84 -18.02
C LEU A 191 0.12 -25.15 -19.40
N GLN A 192 -0.07 -26.36 -19.93
CA GLN A 192 0.44 -26.72 -21.26
C GLN A 192 -0.21 -25.90 -22.38
N ALA A 193 -1.52 -25.66 -22.30
CA ALA A 193 -2.24 -24.81 -23.24
C ALA A 193 -1.71 -23.38 -23.20
N LEU A 194 -1.54 -22.83 -21.99
CA LEU A 194 -1.00 -21.48 -21.79
C LEU A 194 0.38 -21.32 -22.40
N LEU A 195 1.30 -22.24 -22.08
CA LEU A 195 2.68 -22.22 -22.57
C LEU A 195 2.80 -22.39 -24.09
N LYS A 196 1.77 -22.92 -24.76
CA LYS A 196 1.75 -23.06 -26.23
C LYS A 196 1.34 -21.75 -26.92
N ASN A 197 0.55 -20.93 -26.24
CA ASN A 197 -0.15 -19.79 -26.82
C ASN A 197 0.31 -18.44 -26.21
N SER A 198 1.47 -18.39 -25.56
CA SER A 198 1.96 -17.18 -24.89
C SER A 198 3.43 -16.95 -25.17
N ASP A 199 3.84 -15.67 -25.22
CA ASP A 199 5.24 -15.25 -25.37
C ASP A 199 5.92 -15.02 -24.01
N VAL A 200 5.13 -14.77 -22.97
CA VAL A 200 5.56 -14.57 -21.59
C VAL A 200 4.45 -14.98 -20.64
N LEU A 201 4.79 -15.34 -19.41
CA LEU A 201 3.81 -15.55 -18.35
C LEU A 201 3.81 -14.38 -17.36
N LEU A 202 2.62 -14.01 -16.87
CA LEU A 202 2.41 -13.09 -15.77
C LEU A 202 1.72 -13.81 -14.61
N GLY A 203 2.38 -13.85 -13.46
CA GLY A 203 1.81 -14.39 -12.23
C GLY A 203 0.90 -13.39 -11.52
N LEU A 204 -0.27 -13.86 -11.08
CA LEU A 204 -1.15 -13.13 -10.18
C LEU A 204 -0.81 -13.47 -8.72
N ASP A 205 -0.99 -12.55 -7.78
CA ASP A 205 -0.77 -12.80 -6.35
C ASP A 205 -1.92 -13.65 -5.76
N ASP A 206 -2.04 -14.86 -6.29
CA ASP A 206 -3.02 -15.86 -5.96
C ASP A 206 -2.30 -17.08 -5.35
N PRO A 207 -2.38 -17.29 -4.03
CA PRO A 207 -1.71 -18.40 -3.36
C PRO A 207 -2.33 -19.77 -3.69
N ASP A 208 -3.54 -19.84 -4.26
CA ASP A 208 -4.09 -21.12 -4.72
C ASP A 208 -3.35 -21.61 -5.98
N VAL A 209 -2.86 -20.67 -6.80
CA VAL A 209 -2.16 -20.95 -8.06
C VAL A 209 -0.63 -20.85 -7.91
N TYR A 210 -0.12 -19.81 -7.27
CA TYR A 210 1.30 -19.47 -7.16
C TYR A 210 1.78 -19.68 -5.72
N ASN A 211 2.20 -20.89 -5.40
CA ASN A 211 2.64 -21.28 -4.07
C ASN A 211 3.85 -22.22 -4.12
N PRO A 212 4.49 -22.55 -2.98
CA PRO A 212 5.67 -23.42 -2.96
C PRO A 212 5.46 -24.80 -3.60
N LYS A 213 4.21 -25.33 -3.63
CA LYS A 213 3.92 -26.63 -4.25
C LYS A 213 3.91 -26.55 -5.78
N THR A 214 3.38 -25.47 -6.35
CA THR A 214 3.24 -25.29 -7.81
C THR A 214 4.44 -24.60 -8.45
N ALA A 215 5.18 -23.78 -7.70
CA ALA A 215 6.27 -22.92 -8.21
C ALA A 215 7.32 -23.70 -9.01
N LYS A 216 7.76 -24.86 -8.51
CA LYS A 216 8.77 -25.68 -9.20
C LYS A 216 8.28 -26.13 -10.58
N ASN A 217 7.05 -26.64 -10.67
CA ASN A 217 6.49 -27.10 -11.95
C ASN A 217 6.28 -25.94 -12.93
N LEU A 218 5.75 -24.81 -12.44
CA LEU A 218 5.56 -23.61 -13.24
C LEU A 218 6.88 -23.12 -13.85
N LEU A 219 7.90 -22.94 -13.02
CA LEU A 219 9.19 -22.40 -13.46
C LEU A 219 9.90 -23.34 -14.44
N LEU A 220 9.99 -24.64 -14.11
CA LEU A 220 10.64 -25.62 -15.00
C LEU A 220 9.89 -25.76 -16.34
N SER A 221 8.56 -25.80 -16.32
CA SER A 221 7.77 -25.90 -17.56
C SER A 221 7.88 -24.64 -18.42
N SER A 222 7.94 -23.45 -17.79
CA SER A 222 8.10 -22.17 -18.50
C SER A 222 9.46 -22.08 -19.18
N TYR A 223 10.54 -22.32 -18.43
CA TYR A 223 11.89 -22.22 -18.96
C TYR A 223 12.26 -23.34 -19.90
N GLY A 224 11.65 -24.53 -19.77
CA GLY A 224 11.73 -25.59 -20.78
C GLY A 224 11.18 -25.19 -22.15
N ARG A 225 10.35 -24.14 -22.21
CA ARG A 225 9.83 -23.52 -23.44
C ARG A 225 10.41 -22.13 -23.72
N GLN A 226 11.48 -21.75 -23.01
CA GLN A 226 12.12 -20.44 -23.10
C GLN A 226 11.17 -19.26 -22.80
N LEU A 227 10.10 -19.50 -22.03
CA LEU A 227 9.16 -18.45 -21.63
C LEU A 227 9.59 -17.83 -20.30
N ALA A 228 9.74 -16.51 -20.30
CA ALA A 228 9.92 -15.75 -19.08
C ALA A 228 8.65 -15.79 -18.23
N LEU A 229 8.82 -15.76 -16.91
CA LEU A 229 7.73 -15.57 -15.95
C LEU A 229 7.99 -14.28 -15.18
N ILE A 230 7.11 -13.30 -15.31
CA ILE A 230 7.04 -12.16 -14.41
C ILE A 230 6.24 -12.59 -13.18
N GLY A 231 6.92 -12.62 -12.03
CA GLY A 231 6.40 -13.23 -10.81
C GLY A 231 5.35 -12.34 -10.12
N PRO A 232 4.43 -12.94 -9.35
CA PRO A 232 3.39 -12.20 -8.65
C PRO A 232 3.93 -11.23 -7.60
N ASN A 233 5.10 -11.55 -7.03
CA ASN A 233 5.72 -10.75 -5.98
C ASN A 233 7.24 -11.04 -5.90
N ALA A 234 7.95 -10.28 -5.06
CA ALA A 234 9.39 -10.44 -4.84
C ALA A 234 9.79 -11.81 -4.27
N GLY A 235 8.91 -12.47 -3.51
CA GLY A 235 9.14 -13.82 -3.00
C GLY A 235 9.27 -14.84 -4.14
N PHE A 236 8.44 -14.69 -5.17
CA PHE A 236 8.46 -15.57 -6.33
C PHE A 236 9.69 -15.33 -7.24
N VAL A 237 10.22 -14.10 -7.28
CA VAL A 237 11.51 -13.80 -7.97
C VAL A 237 12.66 -14.53 -7.29
N LYS A 238 12.68 -14.55 -5.94
CA LYS A 238 13.64 -15.35 -5.17
C LYS A 238 13.47 -16.85 -5.40
N ALA A 239 12.24 -17.31 -5.65
CA ALA A 239 11.96 -18.71 -6.01
C ALA A 239 12.36 -19.06 -7.45
N GLY A 240 12.58 -18.07 -8.32
CA GLY A 240 13.14 -18.27 -9.65
C GLY A 240 12.40 -17.58 -10.79
N SER A 241 11.41 -16.72 -10.57
CA SER A 241 10.85 -15.92 -11.68
C SER A 241 11.82 -14.84 -12.16
N LEU A 242 11.59 -14.30 -13.36
CA LEU A 242 12.50 -13.34 -14.01
C LEU A 242 12.56 -12.02 -13.23
N ALA A 243 11.41 -11.41 -12.98
CA ALA A 243 11.32 -10.11 -12.30
C ALA A 243 9.93 -9.88 -11.70
N SER A 244 9.84 -8.88 -10.82
CA SER A 244 8.59 -8.30 -10.32
C SER A 244 8.89 -6.94 -9.68
N THR A 245 7.91 -6.05 -9.58
CA THR A 245 8.04 -4.83 -8.77
C THR A 245 7.64 -5.07 -7.32
N TYR A 246 8.20 -4.33 -6.37
CA TYR A 246 7.84 -4.42 -4.96
C TYR A 246 8.04 -3.09 -4.23
N SER A 247 7.41 -2.94 -3.07
CA SER A 247 7.60 -1.81 -2.16
C SER A 247 8.10 -2.34 -0.82
N ASP A 248 9.16 -1.72 -0.30
CA ASP A 248 9.75 -2.11 0.99
C ASP A 248 9.25 -1.23 2.15
N GLN A 249 9.77 -1.50 3.34
CA GLN A 249 9.40 -0.78 4.55
C GLN A 249 9.53 0.74 4.41
N SER A 250 10.59 1.24 3.76
CA SER A 250 10.80 2.67 3.61
C SER A 250 9.72 3.32 2.73
N ASP A 251 9.29 2.60 1.69
CA ASP A 251 8.21 3.03 0.80
C ASP A 251 6.86 3.07 1.54
N TRP A 252 6.58 2.05 2.37
CA TRP A 252 5.38 2.00 3.20
C TRP A 252 5.31 3.10 4.25
N LEU A 253 6.43 3.37 4.92
CA LEU A 253 6.53 4.45 5.89
C LEU A 253 6.28 5.81 5.24
N ALA A 254 6.83 6.06 4.04
CA ALA A 254 6.57 7.30 3.30
C ALA A 254 5.09 7.47 2.89
N ILE A 255 4.40 6.36 2.55
CA ILE A 255 2.97 6.38 2.26
C ILE A 255 2.18 6.74 3.52
N LEU A 256 2.48 6.08 4.64
CA LEU A 256 1.81 6.35 5.92
C LEU A 256 2.03 7.79 6.38
N ASP A 257 3.26 8.30 6.31
CA ASP A 257 3.59 9.67 6.67
C ASP A 257 2.70 10.68 5.91
N ASN A 258 2.58 10.49 4.60
CA ASN A 258 1.75 11.34 3.77
C ASN A 258 0.24 11.21 4.05
N LEU A 259 -0.26 10.02 4.35
CA LEU A 259 -1.68 9.80 4.64
C LEU A 259 -2.03 10.30 6.04
N LEU A 260 -1.20 10.06 7.05
CA LEU A 260 -1.45 10.43 8.43
C LEU A 260 -1.47 11.95 8.65
N ASP A 261 -0.83 12.74 7.79
CA ASP A 261 -0.94 14.21 7.81
C ASP A 261 -2.30 14.73 7.30
N ARG A 262 -3.03 13.91 6.53
CA ARG A 262 -4.30 14.31 5.91
C ARG A 262 -5.48 13.99 6.82
N PRO A 263 -6.61 14.73 6.76
CA PRO A 263 -7.82 14.34 7.47
C PRO A 263 -8.34 13.00 6.93
N PRO A 264 -8.85 12.08 7.78
CA PRO A 264 -9.28 10.76 7.31
C PRO A 264 -10.34 10.77 6.21
N ALA A 265 -11.21 11.79 6.19
CA ALA A 265 -12.19 11.99 5.12
C ALA A 265 -11.58 12.20 3.71
N SER A 266 -10.28 12.53 3.63
CA SER A 266 -9.55 12.71 2.37
C SER A 266 -8.64 11.53 2.02
N TRP A 267 -8.62 10.48 2.84
CA TRP A 267 -7.89 9.27 2.52
C TRP A 267 -8.47 8.62 1.26
N PRO A 268 -7.62 8.07 0.37
CA PRO A 268 -8.11 7.34 -0.78
C PRO A 268 -8.87 6.10 -0.31
N ARG A 269 -9.89 5.68 -1.06
CA ARG A 269 -10.60 4.41 -0.77
C ARG A 269 -9.66 3.23 -0.88
N THR A 270 -8.80 3.25 -1.89
CA THR A 270 -7.76 2.25 -2.12
C THR A 270 -6.52 2.91 -2.71
N LEU A 271 -5.33 2.37 -2.43
CA LEU A 271 -4.07 2.94 -2.88
C LEU A 271 -3.05 1.83 -3.17
N TYR A 272 -2.49 1.85 -4.38
CA TYR A 272 -1.24 1.15 -4.67
C TYR A 272 -0.04 2.01 -4.28
N PRO A 273 1.06 1.42 -3.78
CA PRO A 273 2.31 2.14 -3.58
C PRO A 273 2.79 2.82 -4.86
N GLN A 274 2.97 4.15 -4.78
CA GLN A 274 3.57 4.94 -5.85
C GLN A 274 5.10 4.76 -5.88
N ARG A 275 5.71 4.56 -4.71
CA ARG A 275 7.12 4.24 -4.57
C ARG A 275 7.31 2.73 -4.64
N PHE A 276 8.11 2.28 -5.59
CA PHE A 276 8.42 0.87 -5.81
C PHE A 276 9.82 0.70 -6.36
N LYS A 277 10.28 -0.54 -6.35
CA LYS A 277 11.57 -1.00 -6.87
C LYS A 277 11.31 -2.20 -7.78
N VAL A 278 12.25 -2.50 -8.66
CA VAL A 278 12.23 -3.74 -9.44
C VAL A 278 13.18 -4.73 -8.78
N LEU A 279 12.73 -5.97 -8.62
CA LEU A 279 13.60 -7.09 -8.31
C LEU A 279 13.69 -7.97 -9.55
N SER A 280 14.91 -8.35 -9.94
CA SER A 280 15.17 -9.24 -11.07
C SER A 280 16.02 -10.44 -10.64
N ASN A 281 15.99 -11.50 -11.45
CA ASN A 281 16.83 -12.66 -11.31
C ASN A 281 17.88 -12.70 -12.45
N PRO A 282 19.14 -12.29 -12.19
CA PRO A 282 20.18 -12.23 -13.22
C PRO A 282 20.59 -13.60 -13.77
N GLN A 283 20.35 -14.70 -13.05
CA GLN A 283 20.64 -16.05 -13.54
C GLN A 283 19.61 -16.45 -14.59
N VAL A 284 18.33 -16.21 -14.31
CA VAL A 284 17.22 -16.49 -15.22
C VAL A 284 17.31 -15.61 -16.46
N ALA A 285 17.57 -14.30 -16.30
CA ALA A 285 17.75 -13.38 -17.43
C ALA A 285 18.81 -13.90 -18.41
N ARG A 286 19.99 -14.31 -17.89
CA ARG A 286 21.06 -14.90 -18.71
C ARG A 286 20.65 -16.20 -19.40
N SER A 287 19.92 -17.09 -18.72
CA SER A 287 19.46 -18.34 -19.34
C SER A 287 18.44 -18.14 -20.46
N LEU A 288 17.72 -17.01 -20.44
CA LEU A 288 16.74 -16.63 -21.45
C LEU A 288 17.34 -15.70 -22.53
N GLY A 289 18.65 -15.42 -22.48
CA GLY A 289 19.31 -14.53 -23.43
C GLY A 289 18.88 -13.06 -23.30
N ILE A 290 18.33 -12.67 -22.16
CA ILE A 290 17.93 -11.29 -21.87
C ILE A 290 19.16 -10.51 -21.41
N GLU A 291 19.33 -9.30 -21.95
CA GLU A 291 20.39 -8.38 -21.54
C GLU A 291 20.35 -8.09 -20.03
N GLN A 292 21.46 -7.59 -19.49
CA GLN A 292 21.55 -7.29 -18.07
C GLN A 292 20.49 -6.25 -17.66
N ILE A 293 19.56 -6.68 -16.82
CA ILE A 293 18.50 -5.81 -16.30
C ILE A 293 19.11 -4.90 -15.23
N ASP A 294 19.14 -3.58 -15.48
CA ASP A 294 19.35 -2.56 -14.45
C ASP A 294 18.01 -2.27 -13.74
N PRO A 295 17.81 -2.75 -12.50
CA PRO A 295 16.52 -2.61 -11.84
C PRO A 295 16.17 -1.15 -11.50
N THR A 296 17.17 -0.28 -11.34
CA THR A 296 16.95 1.14 -11.01
C THR A 296 16.50 1.91 -12.24
N ALA A 297 17.15 1.68 -13.38
CA ALA A 297 16.76 2.27 -14.65
C ALA A 297 15.35 1.83 -15.05
N VAL A 298 15.04 0.53 -14.94
CA VAL A 298 13.71 0.00 -15.25
C VAL A 298 12.66 0.57 -14.30
N ALA A 299 12.92 0.64 -12.98
CA ALA A 299 11.98 1.25 -12.04
C ALA A 299 11.67 2.72 -12.39
N THR A 300 12.68 3.48 -12.81
CA THR A 300 12.53 4.89 -13.22
C THR A 300 11.66 5.00 -14.48
N GLN A 301 11.95 4.20 -15.50
CA GLN A 301 11.16 4.15 -16.74
C GLN A 301 9.68 3.79 -16.46
N LEU A 302 9.43 2.83 -15.57
CA LEU A 302 8.07 2.44 -15.20
C LEU A 302 7.33 3.58 -14.48
N ALA A 303 8.00 4.26 -13.55
CA ALA A 303 7.40 5.38 -12.81
C ALA A 303 7.05 6.56 -13.73
N GLU A 304 7.90 6.87 -14.72
CA GLU A 304 7.58 7.87 -15.75
C GLU A 304 6.37 7.46 -16.60
N GLY A 305 6.27 6.17 -16.93
CA GLY A 305 5.15 5.62 -17.67
C GLY A 305 3.82 5.72 -16.93
N GLU A 306 3.80 5.53 -15.60
CA GLU A 306 2.57 5.65 -14.80
C GLU A 306 2.01 7.08 -14.77
N ASN A 307 2.86 8.09 -14.94
CA ASN A 307 2.48 9.50 -14.97
C ASN A 307 1.98 9.97 -16.35
N ARG A 308 2.07 9.13 -17.40
CA ARG A 308 1.61 9.43 -18.76
C ARG A 308 0.40 8.53 -19.11
N PRO A 309 -0.75 9.13 -19.48
CA PRO A 309 -1.99 8.39 -19.75
C PRO A 309 -1.88 7.42 -20.93
#